data_AF-A0A9D8BD17-F1
#
_entry.id   AF-A0A9D8BD17-F1
#
_cell.length_a   1.000
_cell.length_b   1.000
_cell.length_c   1.000
_cell.angle_alpha   90.00
_cell.angle_beta   90.00
_cell.angle_gamma   90.00
#
_symmetry.space_group_name_H-M   'P 1'
#
loop_
_entity.id
_entity.type
_entity.pdbx_description
1 polymer ?
#
loop_
_entity_poly.entity_id
_entity_poly.type
_entity_poly.pdbx_seq_one_letter_code
_entity_poly.pdbx_strand_id
1 'polypeptide(L)'
;MSTLFSLSKNLSDLKFGFQEVDLGAANGSLLLYSKKFDSRDSLFRLINAANDMVDEHKVKADQIDYVQVIDPNRQVYGTFFSLKGNVATNFQFYLTDSISRFVRGELLLNCRPNYDSLRPIIDYLKIDMDRMLSSFRWTQ
;
A
#
# COMPACT_ATOMS: atom_id res chain seq x y z
N MET A 1 6.17 -21.81 14.20
CA MET A 1 5.39 -20.97 13.27
C MET A 1 6.39 -20.25 12.40
N SER A 2 6.58 -20.69 11.15
CA SER A 2 7.36 -19.96 10.16
C SER A 2 6.61 -18.67 9.86
N THR A 3 7.17 -17.52 10.21
CA THR A 3 6.63 -16.23 9.78
C THR A 3 6.73 -16.17 8.27
N LEU A 4 5.57 -16.25 7.59
CA LEU A 4 5.45 -16.16 6.13
C LEU A 4 6.00 -14.85 5.57
N PHE A 5 6.06 -13.81 6.40
CA PHE A 5 6.55 -12.48 6.04
C PHE A 5 7.71 -12.07 6.94
N SER A 6 8.66 -11.32 6.41
CA SER A 6 9.80 -10.79 7.18
C SER A 6 10.08 -9.33 6.86
N LEU A 7 10.48 -8.54 7.86
CA LEU A 7 10.91 -7.16 7.66
C LEU A 7 12.31 -7.16 7.09
N SER A 8 12.46 -6.81 5.82
CA SER A 8 13.75 -6.84 5.12
C SER A 8 14.49 -5.50 5.22
N LYS A 9 13.78 -4.37 5.30
CA LYS A 9 14.36 -3.05 5.56
C LYS A 9 13.48 -2.21 6.47
N ASN A 10 14.09 -1.42 7.33
CA ASN A 10 13.43 -0.42 8.17
C ASN A 10 14.36 0.79 8.30
N LEU A 11 13.94 1.90 7.70
CA LEU A 11 14.68 3.16 7.74
C LEU A 11 13.70 4.22 8.22
N SER A 12 14.01 4.91 9.32
CA SER A 12 13.14 5.98 9.80
C SER A 12 13.93 7.10 10.44
N ASP A 13 13.47 8.33 10.23
CA ASP A 13 13.82 9.50 11.02
C ASP A 13 12.56 10.05 11.71
N LEU A 14 12.65 11.27 12.28
CA LEU A 14 11.52 11.87 12.99
C LEU A 14 10.31 12.20 12.09
N LYS A 15 10.51 12.33 10.77
CA LYS A 15 9.52 12.82 9.80
C LYS A 15 9.17 11.82 8.72
N PHE A 16 10.04 10.86 8.41
CA PHE A 16 9.89 9.89 7.34
C PHE A 16 10.20 8.48 7.84
N GLY A 17 9.49 7.50 7.32
CA GLY A 17 9.80 6.10 7.50
C GLY A 17 9.64 5.33 6.19
N PHE A 18 10.45 4.30 6.05
CA PHE A 18 10.40 3.34 4.98
C PHE A 18 10.53 1.94 5.56
N GLN A 19 9.64 1.04 5.16
CA GLN A 19 9.72 -0.36 5.49
C GLN A 19 9.53 -1.19 4.22
N GLU A 20 10.35 -2.22 4.10
CA GLU A 20 10.18 -3.25 3.08
C GLU A 20 9.86 -4.56 3.80
N VAL A 21 8.73 -5.14 3.47
CA VAL A 21 8.29 -6.44 4.00
C VAL A 21 8.38 -7.46 2.87
N ASP A 22 9.24 -8.46 3.05
CA ASP A 22 9.33 -9.62 2.17
C ASP A 22 8.09 -10.50 2.38
N LEU A 23 7.39 -10.79 1.28
CA LEU A 23 6.19 -11.61 1.26
C LEU A 23 6.47 -13.13 1.17
N GLY A 24 7.75 -13.51 1.24
CA GLY A 24 8.20 -14.89 1.35
C GLY A 24 7.79 -15.72 0.14
N ALA A 25 6.97 -16.75 0.37
CA ALA A 25 6.50 -17.66 -0.69
C ALA A 25 5.68 -16.96 -1.78
N ALA A 26 5.14 -15.76 -1.50
CA ALA A 26 4.47 -14.96 -2.50
C ALA A 26 5.43 -14.23 -3.47
N ASN A 27 6.73 -14.36 -3.26
CA ASN A 27 7.78 -13.79 -4.12
C ASN A 27 7.53 -12.33 -4.48
N GLY A 28 7.47 -11.48 -3.47
CA GLY A 28 7.19 -10.06 -3.64
C GLY A 28 7.57 -9.26 -2.40
N SER A 29 7.50 -7.95 -2.52
CA SER A 29 7.75 -7.01 -1.43
C SER A 29 6.55 -6.09 -1.25
N LEU A 30 6.13 -5.88 -0.01
CA LEU A 30 5.28 -4.76 0.37
C LEU A 30 6.17 -3.61 0.82
N LEU A 31 6.14 -2.51 0.07
CA LEU A 31 6.85 -1.28 0.40
C LEU A 31 5.90 -0.36 1.15
N LEU A 32 6.33 0.16 2.29
CA LEU A 32 5.59 1.09 3.12
C LEU A 32 6.40 2.36 3.30
N TYR A 33 5.76 3.50 3.03
CA TYR A 33 6.35 4.82 3.22
C TYR A 33 5.47 5.59 4.19
N SER A 34 6.03 6.00 5.32
CA SER A 34 5.35 6.84 6.29
C SER A 34 5.93 8.25 6.27
N LYS A 35 5.08 9.24 6.53
CA LYS A 35 5.48 10.64 6.61
C LYS A 35 4.61 11.38 7.62
N LYS A 36 5.26 12.21 8.44
CA LYS A 36 4.57 13.21 9.25
C LYS A 36 4.38 14.50 8.46
N PHE A 37 3.24 15.15 8.64
CA PHE A 37 2.92 16.45 8.07
C PHE A 37 2.35 17.39 9.14
N ASP A 38 2.33 18.69 8.84
CA ASP A 38 2.02 19.77 9.79
C ASP A 38 0.86 20.67 9.35
N SER A 39 0.31 20.42 8.16
CA SER A 39 -0.67 21.30 7.51
C SER A 39 -1.55 20.52 6.56
N ARG A 40 -2.79 21.00 6.39
CA ARG A 40 -3.76 20.42 5.47
C ARG A 40 -3.28 20.47 4.01
N ASP A 41 -2.59 21.54 3.60
CA ASP A 41 -1.99 21.64 2.26
C ASP A 41 -0.95 20.56 2.01
N SER A 42 -0.15 20.24 3.03
CA SER A 42 0.83 19.15 2.95
C SER A 42 0.14 17.79 2.84
N LEU A 43 -0.97 17.57 3.55
CA LEU A 43 -1.77 16.36 3.36
C LEU A 43 -2.33 16.26 1.94
N PHE A 44 -2.91 17.33 1.39
CA PHE A 44 -3.43 17.32 0.01
C PHE A 44 -2.35 17.00 -1.01
N ARG A 45 -1.14 17.57 -0.86
CA ARG A 45 0.00 17.23 -1.72
C ARG A 45 0.39 15.76 -1.64
N LEU A 46 0.35 15.16 -0.45
CA LEU A 46 0.68 13.74 -0.26
C LEU A 46 -0.37 12.82 -0.88
N ILE A 47 -1.66 13.17 -0.74
CA ILE A 47 -2.76 12.43 -1.37
C ILE A 47 -2.65 12.51 -2.89
N ASN A 48 -2.43 13.71 -3.45
CA ASN A 48 -2.27 13.90 -4.89
C ASN A 48 -1.08 13.12 -5.42
N ALA A 49 0.08 13.22 -4.76
CA ALA A 49 1.26 12.44 -5.15
C ALA A 49 1.00 10.92 -5.11
N ALA A 50 0.25 10.42 -4.12
CA ALA A 50 -0.10 9.00 -4.08
C ALA A 50 -1.03 8.59 -5.23
N ASN A 51 -1.99 9.44 -5.62
CA ASN A 51 -2.85 9.19 -6.77
C ASN A 51 -2.08 9.26 -8.10
N ASP A 52 -1.17 10.23 -8.25
CA ASP A 52 -0.34 10.37 -9.45
C ASP A 52 0.50 9.11 -9.69
N MET A 53 1.04 8.50 -8.62
CA MET A 53 1.79 7.23 -8.71
C MET A 53 0.93 6.03 -9.14
N VAL A 54 -0.35 6.01 -8.76
CA VAL A 54 -1.31 5.01 -9.25
C VAL A 54 -1.57 5.25 -10.74
N ASP A 55 -1.72 6.50 -11.15
CA ASP A 55 -1.95 6.88 -12.54
C ASP A 55 -0.75 6.57 -13.46
N GLU A 56 0.49 6.67 -12.97
CA GLU A 56 1.68 6.22 -13.72
C GLU A 56 1.60 4.73 -14.11
N HIS A 57 1.01 3.91 -13.25
CA HIS A 57 0.84 2.47 -13.48
C HIS A 57 -0.42 2.16 -14.29
N LYS A 58 -1.36 3.11 -14.41
CA LYS A 58 -2.59 3.00 -15.19
C LYS A 58 -2.34 2.81 -16.68
N VAL A 59 -1.26 3.36 -17.20
CA VAL A 59 -0.89 3.22 -18.64
C VAL A 59 -0.75 1.75 -19.04
N LYS A 60 -0.44 0.85 -18.09
CA LYS A 60 -0.31 -0.60 -18.30
C LYS A 60 -1.43 -1.43 -17.67
N ALA A 61 -2.35 -0.80 -16.93
CA ALA A 61 -3.43 -1.48 -16.26
C ALA A 61 -4.62 -1.64 -17.21
N ASP A 62 -5.23 -2.83 -17.20
CA ASP A 62 -6.47 -3.07 -17.94
C ASP A 62 -7.67 -2.42 -17.22
N GLN A 63 -7.60 -2.40 -15.88
CA GLN A 63 -8.63 -1.84 -15.01
C GLN A 63 -8.00 -1.42 -13.67
N ILE A 64 -8.51 -0.32 -13.10
CA ILE A 64 -8.20 0.09 -11.73
C ILE A 64 -9.51 0.12 -10.94
N ASP A 65 -9.58 -0.70 -9.91
CA ASP A 65 -10.64 -0.66 -8.91
C ASP A 65 -10.12 0.08 -7.66
N TYR A 66 -11.01 0.75 -6.93
CA TYR A 66 -10.66 1.40 -5.68
C TYR A 66 -11.74 1.23 -4.61
N VAL A 67 -11.32 1.22 -3.35
CA VAL A 67 -12.18 1.16 -2.16
C VAL A 67 -11.73 2.22 -1.18
N GLN A 68 -12.66 2.99 -0.64
CA GLN A 68 -12.37 3.94 0.42
C GLN A 68 -12.17 3.20 1.74
N VAL A 69 -11.08 3.52 2.45
CA VAL A 69 -10.85 3.07 3.82
C VAL A 69 -11.29 4.20 4.75
N ILE A 70 -12.38 3.99 5.48
CA ILE A 70 -12.94 4.99 6.41
C ILE A 70 -13.24 4.28 7.73
N ASP A 71 -12.43 4.57 8.76
CA ASP A 71 -12.65 4.11 10.13
C ASP A 71 -12.46 5.29 11.11
N PRO A 72 -13.55 5.99 11.47
CA PRO A 72 -13.48 7.14 12.38
C PRO A 72 -13.02 6.76 13.79
N ASN A 73 -13.36 5.55 14.26
CA ASN A 73 -13.00 5.09 15.61
C ASN A 73 -11.49 4.96 15.79
N ARG A 74 -10.76 4.66 14.70
CA ARG A 74 -9.30 4.53 14.70
C ARG A 74 -8.59 5.73 14.05
N GLN A 75 -9.36 6.68 13.55
CA GLN A 75 -8.87 7.80 12.75
C GLN A 75 -8.05 7.29 11.56
N VAL A 76 -8.61 6.39 10.76
CA VAL A 76 -7.94 5.87 9.55
C VAL A 76 -8.79 6.23 8.34
N TYR A 77 -8.20 7.02 7.45
CA TYR A 77 -8.85 7.51 6.23
C TYR A 77 -7.93 7.31 5.04
N GLY A 78 -8.46 6.88 3.90
CA GLY A 78 -7.67 6.77 2.68
C GLY A 78 -8.34 5.94 1.60
N THR A 79 -7.53 5.43 0.68
CA THR A 79 -8.00 4.64 -0.45
C THR A 79 -7.08 3.47 -0.70
N PHE A 80 -7.68 2.32 -0.97
CA PHE A 80 -7.02 1.11 -1.48
C PHE A 80 -7.32 0.97 -2.97
N PHE A 81 -6.28 0.77 -3.77
CA PHE A 81 -6.34 0.60 -5.22
C PHE A 81 -5.92 -0.82 -5.59
N SER A 82 -6.70 -1.45 -6.47
CA SER A 82 -6.41 -2.74 -7.09
C SER A 82 -6.25 -2.55 -8.59
N LEU A 83 -5.04 -2.74 -9.10
CA LEU A 83 -4.70 -2.63 -10.51
C LEU A 83 -4.69 -4.03 -11.14
N LYS A 84 -5.54 -4.22 -12.15
CA LYS A 84 -5.65 -5.47 -12.93
C LYS A 84 -4.85 -5.38 -14.22
N GLY A 85 -4.40 -6.53 -14.70
CA GLY A 85 -3.57 -6.65 -15.89
C GLY A 85 -2.08 -6.81 -15.58
N ASN A 86 -1.27 -6.71 -16.62
CA ASN A 86 0.18 -6.94 -16.57
C ASN A 86 0.95 -5.72 -16.02
N VAL A 87 0.59 -5.31 -14.80
CA VAL A 87 1.20 -4.18 -14.08
C VAL A 87 2.31 -4.63 -13.14
N ALA A 88 3.20 -3.70 -12.79
CA ALA A 88 4.27 -3.95 -11.82
C ALA A 88 3.74 -4.01 -10.37
N THR A 89 2.68 -3.27 -10.06
CA THR A 89 2.07 -3.16 -8.73
C THR A 89 0.58 -3.39 -8.80
N ASN A 90 0.11 -4.57 -8.35
CA ASN A 90 -1.31 -4.90 -8.36
C ASN A 90 -2.09 -4.22 -7.23
N PHE A 91 -1.41 -3.82 -6.16
CA PHE A 91 -2.04 -3.19 -4.99
C PHE A 91 -1.26 -1.95 -4.58
N GLN A 92 -1.98 -0.85 -4.40
CA GLN A 92 -1.44 0.39 -3.84
C GLN A 92 -2.45 0.98 -2.87
N PHE A 93 -1.98 1.72 -1.86
CA PHE A 93 -2.88 2.41 -0.94
C PHE A 93 -2.21 3.63 -0.31
N TYR A 94 -3.03 4.49 0.26
CA TYR A 94 -2.61 5.44 1.26
C TYR A 94 -3.60 5.50 2.42
N LEU A 95 -3.10 5.85 3.60
CA LEU A 95 -3.86 6.05 4.83
C LEU A 95 -3.36 7.32 5.53
N THR A 96 -4.26 8.02 6.22
CA THR A 96 -3.94 9.17 7.05
C THR A 96 -4.82 9.23 8.28
N ASP A 97 -4.31 9.84 9.35
CA ASP A 97 -5.10 10.24 10.52
C ASP A 97 -5.84 11.58 10.29
N SER A 98 -5.65 12.21 9.13
CA SER A 98 -6.10 13.57 8.77
C SER A 98 -5.50 14.70 9.59
N ILE A 99 -4.60 14.41 10.53
CA ILE A 99 -4.05 15.37 11.50
C ILE A 99 -2.56 15.59 11.24
N SER A 100 -1.77 14.51 11.21
CA SER A 100 -0.31 14.62 11.14
C SER A 100 0.41 13.40 10.56
N ARG A 101 -0.28 12.28 10.34
CA ARG A 101 0.33 11.01 9.93
C ARG A 101 -0.21 10.59 8.57
N PHE A 102 0.70 10.22 7.70
CA PHE A 102 0.43 9.68 6.38
C PHE A 102 1.24 8.41 6.18
N VAL A 103 0.61 7.38 5.63
CA VAL A 103 1.27 6.15 5.17
C VAL A 103 0.81 5.89 3.76
N ARG A 104 1.71 5.46 2.89
CA ARG A 104 1.36 4.82 1.62
C ARG A 104 2.05 3.48 1.53
N GLY A 105 1.48 2.58 0.74
CA GLY A 105 2.12 1.33 0.43
C GLY A 105 1.84 0.86 -0.99
N GLU A 106 2.76 0.07 -1.50
CA GLU A 106 2.67 -0.57 -2.79
C GLU A 106 3.20 -2.00 -2.69
N LEU A 107 2.49 -2.93 -3.33
CA LEU A 107 2.88 -4.33 -3.39
C LEU A 107 3.49 -4.62 -4.74
N LEU A 108 4.75 -5.07 -4.73
CA LEU A 108 5.49 -5.50 -5.91
C LEU A 108 5.61 -7.02 -5.90
N LEU A 109 5.29 -7.66 -7.03
CA LEU A 109 5.61 -9.07 -7.25
C LEU A 109 6.91 -9.18 -8.05
N ASN A 110 7.84 -10.00 -7.59
CA ASN A 110 9.15 -10.24 -8.21
C ASN A 110 9.03 -11.24 -9.37
N CYS A 111 8.07 -11.02 -10.26
CA CYS A 111 7.83 -11.85 -11.43
C CYS A 111 7.49 -10.99 -12.65
N ARG A 112 7.75 -11.51 -13.84
CA ARG A 112 7.26 -10.86 -15.07
C ARG A 112 5.73 -10.80 -15.00
N PRO A 113 5.11 -9.63 -15.26
CA PRO A 113 3.67 -9.51 -15.21
C PRO A 113 3.01 -10.49 -16.19
N ASN A 114 2.37 -11.52 -15.63
CA ASN A 114 1.47 -12.44 -16.31
C ASN A 114 0.25 -12.60 -15.42
N TYR A 115 -0.72 -11.72 -15.62
CA TYR A 115 -1.89 -11.59 -14.75
C TYR A 115 -2.58 -12.92 -14.54
N ASP A 116 -2.84 -13.68 -15.61
CA ASP A 116 -3.56 -14.96 -15.53
C ASP A 116 -2.85 -16.02 -14.71
N SER A 117 -1.52 -16.10 -14.82
CA SER A 117 -0.71 -17.02 -14.01
C SER A 117 -0.62 -16.57 -12.55
N LEU A 118 -0.73 -15.26 -12.30
CA LEU A 118 -0.61 -14.66 -10.97
C LEU A 118 -1.96 -14.49 -10.26
N ARG A 119 -3.11 -14.71 -10.91
CA ARG A 119 -4.44 -14.55 -10.29
C ARG A 119 -4.55 -15.23 -8.92
N PRO A 120 -4.15 -16.51 -8.73
CA PRO A 120 -4.30 -17.17 -7.44
C PRO A 120 -3.53 -16.48 -6.31
N ILE A 121 -2.33 -15.97 -6.62
CA ILE A 121 -1.50 -15.29 -5.63
C ILE A 121 -1.96 -13.85 -5.38
N ILE A 122 -2.44 -13.16 -6.42
CA ILE A 122 -3.05 -11.83 -6.31
C ILE A 122 -4.31 -11.90 -5.42
N ASP A 123 -5.16 -12.90 -5.62
CA ASP A 123 -6.38 -13.08 -4.82
C ASP A 123 -6.06 -13.40 -3.36
N TYR A 124 -5.06 -14.26 -3.12
CA TYR A 124 -4.57 -14.54 -1.77
C TYR A 124 -4.03 -13.28 -1.08
N LEU A 125 -3.17 -12.52 -1.77
CA LEU A 125 -2.59 -11.29 -1.25
C LEU A 125 -3.65 -10.22 -1.00
N LYS A 126 -4.70 -10.17 -1.82
CA LYS A 126 -5.82 -9.23 -1.59
C LYS A 126 -6.47 -9.46 -0.23
N ILE A 127 -6.71 -10.72 0.15
CA ILE A 127 -7.30 -11.06 1.46
C ILE A 127 -6.39 -10.58 2.59
N ASP A 128 -5.08 -10.78 2.47
CA ASP A 128 -4.13 -10.35 3.49
C ASP A 128 -4.01 -8.82 3.56
N MET A 129 -4.06 -8.12 2.42
CA MET A 129 -4.11 -6.66 2.34
C MET A 129 -5.39 -6.10 2.98
N ASP A 130 -6.55 -6.68 2.69
CA ASP A 130 -7.82 -6.27 3.29
C ASP A 130 -7.80 -6.47 4.82
N ARG A 131 -7.23 -7.58 5.31
CA ARG A 131 -7.01 -7.82 6.74
C ARG A 131 -6.03 -6.83 7.37
N MET A 132 -4.94 -6.50 6.68
CA MET A 132 -3.96 -5.52 7.16
C MET A 132 -4.60 -4.14 7.28
N LEU A 133 -5.29 -3.66 6.24
CA LEU A 133 -5.94 -2.35 6.25
C LEU A 133 -7.07 -2.30 7.28
N SER A 134 -7.88 -3.36 7.37
CA SER A 134 -8.99 -3.45 8.34
C SER A 134 -8.55 -3.70 9.78
N SER A 135 -7.28 -3.98 10.06
CA SER A 135 -6.73 -4.07 11.42
C SER A 135 -5.74 -2.94 11.77
N PHE A 136 -5.41 -2.09 10.78
CA PHE A 136 -4.44 -1.00 10.94
C PHE A 136 -4.74 -0.12 12.16
N ARG A 137 -3.66 0.30 12.84
CA ARG A 137 -3.66 1.22 13.98
C ARG A 137 -2.43 2.12 13.92
N TRP A 138 -2.60 3.39 14.25
CA TRP A 138 -1.49 4.29 14.53
C TRP A 138 -0.87 3.93 15.88
N THR A 139 0.44 3.67 15.91
CA THR A 139 1.18 3.50 17.17
C THR A 139 1.41 4.86 17.80
N GLN A 140 1.29 4.97 19.12
CA GLN A 140 1.56 6.23 19.82
C GLN A 140 3.02 6.65 19.65
#